data_AF-E4T6L2-F1
#
_entry.id   AF-E4T6L2-F1
#
_cell.length_a   1.000
_cell.length_b   1.000
_cell.length_c   1.000
_cell.angle_alpha   90.00
_cell.angle_beta   90.00
_cell.angle_gamma   90.00
#
_symmetry.space_group_name_H-M   'P 1'
#
loop_
_entity.id
_entity.type
_entity.pdbx_description
1 polymer ?
#
loop_
_entity_poly.entity_id
_entity_poly.type
_entity_poly.pdbx_seq_one_letter_code
_entity_poly.pdbx_strand_id
1 'polypeptide(L)'
;MQTLTATKINSGVSSAKANRLFWLGRYAERVYLTLHMLRKHFDIMIDEDKDSYIVFCTKMGIENKYISADDFTRRYLYDLSNPESVINMLERVKDNAMMLREEIMTETLCYIELSIAYMNKPEVQTRGIEGLQRITDYMLAFWGSIDERIVDNQIRHSIKFGKYLESLDLHIRFDYPFNRVNEIFERMLHTIEKECYICDEMTLLTLKQYFTFDDYKNIGVLKLINTLFRA
;
A
#
# COMPACT_ATOMS: atom_id res chain seq x y z
N MET A 1 -7.50 22.64 -20.79
CA MET A 1 -8.78 22.83 -20.05
C MET A 1 -9.82 21.94 -20.71
N GLN A 2 -9.96 20.70 -20.25
CA GLN A 2 -11.05 19.82 -20.67
C GLN A 2 -12.06 19.79 -19.54
N THR A 3 -13.26 20.27 -19.86
CA THR A 3 -14.43 20.29 -18.98
C THR A 3 -14.83 18.84 -18.70
N LEU A 4 -14.67 18.40 -17.44
CA LEU A 4 -15.16 17.10 -16.97
C LEU A 4 -16.70 17.17 -16.84
N THR A 5 -17.39 17.10 -17.98
CA THR A 5 -18.84 16.90 -18.03
C THR A 5 -19.13 15.41 -18.03
N ALA A 6 -19.60 14.90 -16.88
CA ALA A 6 -20.70 13.96 -16.75
C ALA A 6 -20.59 13.28 -15.38
N THR A 7 -21.62 13.46 -14.55
CA THR A 7 -21.91 12.65 -13.38
C THR A 7 -21.91 11.18 -13.82
N LYS A 8 -20.77 10.47 -13.68
CA LYS A 8 -20.66 9.06 -14.05
C LYS A 8 -21.49 8.26 -13.04
N ILE A 9 -22.58 7.71 -13.54
CA ILE A 9 -23.60 6.95 -12.82
C ILE A 9 -22.96 5.73 -12.16
N ASN A 10 -23.38 5.49 -10.91
CA ASN A 10 -23.00 4.40 -10.02
C ASN A 10 -22.98 3.04 -10.76
N SER A 11 -21.77 2.53 -10.98
CA SER A 11 -21.47 1.41 -11.85
C SER A 11 -21.46 0.12 -11.04
N GLY A 12 -22.60 -0.58 -10.91
CA GLY A 12 -22.73 -2.01 -10.50
C GLY A 12 -22.05 -2.53 -9.21
N VAL A 13 -21.20 -1.72 -8.57
CA VAL A 13 -20.29 -2.02 -7.48
C VAL A 13 -20.80 -1.20 -6.31
N SER A 14 -21.23 -1.90 -5.26
CA SER A 14 -21.69 -1.22 -4.05
C SER A 14 -20.54 -0.45 -3.39
N SER A 15 -20.88 0.61 -2.65
CA SER A 15 -19.95 1.35 -1.79
C SER A 15 -19.07 0.41 -0.94
N ALA A 16 -19.68 -0.62 -0.33
CA ALA A 16 -18.96 -1.61 0.46
C ALA A 16 -17.94 -2.40 -0.36
N LYS A 17 -18.26 -2.78 -1.61
CA LYS A 17 -17.34 -3.49 -2.51
C LYS A 17 -16.21 -2.57 -2.96
N ALA A 18 -16.50 -1.32 -3.34
CA ALA A 18 -15.50 -0.32 -3.69
C ALA A 18 -14.50 -0.08 -2.55
N ASN A 19 -15.00 0.03 -1.30
CA ASN A 19 -14.16 0.16 -0.12
C ASN A 19 -13.22 -1.04 0.06
N ARG A 20 -13.72 -2.27 -0.10
CA ARG A 20 -12.85 -3.46 0.00
C ARG A 20 -11.81 -3.52 -1.11
N LEU A 21 -12.16 -3.17 -2.35
CA LEU A 21 -11.22 -3.17 -3.48
C LEU A 21 -10.09 -2.16 -3.26
N PHE A 22 -10.45 -0.95 -2.83
CA PHE A 22 -9.49 0.09 -2.48
C PHE A 22 -8.54 -0.35 -1.37
N TRP A 23 -9.09 -0.83 -0.25
CA TRP A 23 -8.28 -1.26 0.90
C TRP A 23 -7.45 -2.51 0.62
N LEU A 24 -7.93 -3.42 -0.23
CA LEU A 24 -7.14 -4.55 -0.72
C LEU A 24 -5.84 -4.06 -1.37
N GLY A 25 -5.97 -3.11 -2.31
CA GLY A 25 -4.81 -2.57 -3.02
C GLY A 25 -3.86 -1.80 -2.11
N ARG A 26 -4.45 -0.99 -1.22
CA ARG A 26 -3.70 -0.17 -0.26
C ARG A 26 -2.89 -1.01 0.73
N TYR A 27 -3.51 -2.02 1.36
CA TYR A 27 -2.81 -2.88 2.30
C TYR A 27 -1.78 -3.78 1.61
N ALA A 28 -2.08 -4.30 0.42
CA ALA A 28 -1.13 -5.12 -0.35
C ALA A 28 0.11 -4.32 -0.74
N GLU A 29 -0.06 -3.06 -1.17
CA GLU A 29 1.07 -2.20 -1.50
C GLU A 29 1.87 -1.84 -0.26
N ARG A 30 1.21 -1.59 0.88
CA ARG A 30 1.88 -1.34 2.15
C ARG A 30 2.77 -2.50 2.56
N VAL A 31 2.32 -3.76 2.43
CA VAL A 31 3.17 -4.94 2.69
C VAL A 31 4.40 -4.92 1.78
N TYR A 32 4.20 -4.77 0.47
CA TYR A 32 5.27 -4.77 -0.51
C TYR A 32 6.32 -3.67 -0.24
N LEU A 33 5.87 -2.42 -0.05
CA LEU A 33 6.75 -1.28 0.20
C LEU A 33 7.42 -1.35 1.57
N THR A 34 6.73 -1.86 2.59
CA THR A 34 7.33 -2.11 3.90
C THR A 34 8.53 -3.03 3.74
N LEU A 35 8.36 -4.19 3.10
CA LEU A 35 9.48 -5.13 2.89
C LEU A 35 10.62 -4.52 2.07
N HIS A 36 10.30 -3.68 1.09
CA HIS A 36 11.32 -3.01 0.27
C HIS A 36 12.11 -1.95 1.05
N MET A 37 11.43 -1.04 1.73
CA MET A 37 12.04 0.06 2.50
C MET A 37 12.77 -0.46 3.73
N LEU A 38 12.20 -1.48 4.37
CA LEU A 38 12.74 -2.06 5.58
C LEU A 38 14.11 -2.71 5.32
N ARG A 39 14.36 -3.37 4.17
CA ARG A 39 15.70 -3.89 3.81
C ARG A 39 16.78 -2.82 3.88
N LYS A 40 16.55 -1.68 3.23
CA LYS A 40 17.50 -0.55 3.24
C LYS A 40 17.70 -0.01 4.67
N HIS A 41 16.64 0.04 5.47
CA HIS A 41 16.74 0.47 6.86
C HIS A 41 17.43 -0.55 7.76
N PHE A 42 17.35 -1.85 7.46
CA PHE A 42 18.08 -2.88 8.17
C PHE A 42 19.59 -2.73 8.01
N ASP A 43 20.05 -2.45 6.80
CA ASP A 43 21.47 -2.19 6.56
C ASP A 43 21.96 -1.02 7.44
N ILE A 44 21.20 0.08 7.51
CA ILE A 44 21.49 1.22 8.39
C ILE A 44 21.47 0.82 9.88
N MET A 45 20.50 0.01 10.31
CA MET A 45 20.41 -0.47 11.70
C MET A 45 21.61 -1.31 12.13
N ILE A 46 22.16 -2.10 11.21
CA ILE A 46 23.29 -2.99 11.49
C ILE A 46 24.61 -2.24 11.44
N ASP A 47 24.80 -1.42 10.40
CA ASP A 47 26.11 -0.85 10.07
C ASP A 47 26.36 0.55 10.66
N GLU A 48 25.31 1.35 10.87
CA GLU A 48 25.44 2.78 11.20
C GLU A 48 24.76 3.16 12.53
N ASP A 49 23.45 2.93 12.66
CA ASP A 49 22.64 3.41 13.77
C ASP A 49 21.55 2.40 14.15
N LYS A 50 21.79 1.69 15.26
CA LYS A 50 20.87 0.68 15.82
C LYS A 50 19.50 1.24 16.18
N ASP A 51 19.38 2.54 16.43
CA ASP A 51 18.11 3.20 16.79
C ASP A 51 17.42 3.83 15.57
N SER A 52 17.95 3.65 14.35
CA SER A 52 17.35 4.18 13.12
C SER A 52 15.96 3.60 12.81
N TYR A 53 15.53 2.52 13.49
CA TYR A 53 14.15 2.04 13.45
C TYR A 53 13.14 3.08 13.97
N ILE A 54 13.56 3.98 14.86
CA ILE A 54 12.70 5.06 15.39
C ILE A 54 12.29 6.00 14.25
N VAL A 55 13.25 6.33 13.37
CA VAL A 55 13.01 7.13 12.16
C VAL A 55 12.10 6.36 11.20
N PHE A 56 12.34 5.05 11.03
CA PHE A 56 11.46 4.21 10.22
C PHE A 56 10.01 4.22 10.72
N CYS A 57 9.79 4.04 12.03
CA CYS A 57 8.46 4.09 12.65
C CYS A 57 7.76 5.43 12.37
N THR A 58 8.50 6.53 12.56
CA THR A 58 8.01 7.89 12.31
C THR A 58 7.57 8.06 10.85
N LYS A 59 8.41 7.61 9.90
CA LYS A 59 8.11 7.67 8.46
C LYS A 59 6.95 6.75 8.06
N MET A 60 6.81 5.58 8.67
CA MET A 60 5.64 4.70 8.45
C MET A 60 4.35 5.23 9.09
N GLY A 61 4.45 6.23 9.97
CA GLY A 61 3.31 6.73 10.74
C GLY A 61 2.82 5.75 11.79
N ILE A 62 3.72 4.92 12.35
CA ILE A 62 3.40 3.93 13.39
C ILE A 62 3.98 4.35 14.74
N GLU A 63 3.31 3.95 15.82
CA GLU A 63 3.79 4.24 17.18
C GLU A 63 5.06 3.44 17.49
N ASN A 64 6.09 4.12 18.02
CA ASN A 64 7.29 3.45 18.48
C ASN A 64 7.09 2.82 19.87
N LYS A 65 6.73 1.53 19.87
CA LYS A 65 6.53 0.70 21.09
C LYS A 65 7.62 -0.37 21.28
N TYR A 66 8.74 -0.21 20.61
CA TYR A 66 9.82 -1.20 20.56
C TYR A 66 10.99 -0.76 21.43
N ILE A 67 11.58 -1.74 22.12
CA ILE A 67 12.65 -1.48 23.11
C ILE A 67 14.07 -1.63 22.54
N SER A 68 14.20 -2.21 21.33
CA SER A 68 15.46 -2.39 20.62
C SER A 68 15.22 -2.69 19.14
N ALA A 69 16.28 -2.64 18.32
CA ALA A 69 16.25 -3.05 16.91
C ALA A 69 15.76 -4.51 16.73
N ASP A 70 16.19 -5.44 17.59
CA ASP A 70 15.76 -6.84 17.54
C ASP A 70 14.27 -6.98 17.92
N ASP A 71 13.82 -6.24 18.93
CA ASP A 71 12.41 -6.24 19.33
C ASP A 71 11.53 -5.64 18.22
N PHE A 72 11.98 -4.55 17.60
CA PHE A 72 11.36 -3.96 16.41
C PHE A 72 11.28 -4.97 15.28
N THR A 73 12.39 -5.59 14.90
CA THR A 73 12.46 -6.60 13.82
C THR A 73 11.45 -7.71 14.04
N ARG A 74 11.45 -8.31 15.23
CA ARG A 74 10.59 -9.44 15.54
C ARG A 74 9.12 -9.02 15.60
N ARG A 75 8.79 -7.95 16.36
CA ARG A 75 7.40 -7.57 16.62
C ARG A 75 6.77 -6.80 15.46
N TYR A 76 7.55 -6.09 14.67
CA TYR A 76 7.01 -5.43 13.48
C TYR A 76 6.76 -6.42 12.34
N LEU A 77 7.55 -7.49 12.22
CA LEU A 77 7.33 -8.50 11.19
C LEU A 77 6.25 -9.52 11.59
N TYR A 78 6.31 -10.08 12.80
CA TYR A 78 5.63 -11.34 13.13
C TYR A 78 4.62 -11.29 14.29
N ASP A 79 4.48 -10.16 15.01
CA ASP A 79 3.58 -10.09 16.17
C ASP A 79 2.11 -9.90 15.74
N LEU A 80 1.30 -10.94 15.93
CA LEU A 80 -0.16 -10.91 15.67
C LEU A 80 -0.93 -10.04 16.67
N SER A 81 -0.37 -9.70 17.83
CA SER A 81 -0.98 -8.74 18.75
C SER A 81 -0.72 -7.29 18.34
N ASN A 82 0.26 -7.06 17.46
CA ASN A 82 0.61 -5.75 16.95
C ASN A 82 -0.21 -5.43 15.68
N PRO A 83 -1.22 -4.55 15.72
CA PRO A 83 -2.08 -4.28 14.56
C PRO A 83 -1.35 -3.63 13.37
N GLU A 84 -0.13 -3.14 13.57
CA GLU A 84 0.70 -2.50 12.56
C GLU A 84 1.74 -3.45 11.96
N SER A 85 1.83 -4.69 12.47
CA SER A 85 2.80 -5.66 11.98
C SER A 85 2.52 -6.11 10.55
N VAL A 86 3.57 -6.56 9.87
CA VAL A 86 3.47 -7.05 8.49
C VAL A 86 2.55 -8.27 8.40
N ILE A 87 2.60 -9.20 9.36
CA ILE A 87 1.67 -10.34 9.41
C ILE A 87 0.21 -9.89 9.55
N ASN A 88 -0.10 -8.93 10.42
CA ASN A 88 -1.47 -8.39 10.54
C ASN A 88 -1.91 -7.63 9.29
N MET A 89 -0.97 -6.95 8.62
CA MET A 89 -1.26 -6.31 7.34
C MET A 89 -1.64 -7.34 6.28
N LEU A 90 -0.90 -8.45 6.17
CA LEU A 90 -1.22 -9.57 5.29
C LEU A 90 -2.58 -10.20 5.62
N GLU A 91 -2.91 -10.37 6.90
CA GLU A 91 -4.24 -10.83 7.33
C GLU A 91 -5.36 -9.89 6.85
N ARG A 92 -5.18 -8.56 6.94
CA ARG A 92 -6.14 -7.58 6.39
C ARG A 92 -6.25 -7.65 4.87
N VAL A 93 -5.16 -7.94 4.17
CA VAL A 93 -5.19 -8.18 2.71
C VAL A 93 -6.03 -9.43 2.43
N LYS A 94 -5.79 -10.53 3.16
CA LYS A 94 -6.54 -11.78 3.05
C LYS A 94 -8.03 -11.58 3.32
N ASP A 95 -8.41 -10.85 4.35
CA ASP A 95 -9.82 -10.59 4.70
C ASP A 95 -10.57 -9.83 3.60
N ASN A 96 -9.93 -8.83 3.00
CA ASN A 96 -10.50 -8.14 1.85
C ASN A 96 -10.58 -9.07 0.62
N ALA A 97 -9.50 -9.80 0.34
CA ALA A 97 -9.38 -10.70 -0.79
C ALA A 97 -10.39 -11.86 -0.74
N MET A 98 -10.64 -12.45 0.43
CA MET A 98 -11.64 -13.51 0.62
C MET A 98 -13.05 -13.03 0.29
N MET A 99 -13.39 -11.80 0.67
CA MET A 99 -14.70 -11.19 0.41
C MET A 99 -14.85 -10.66 -1.03
N LEU A 100 -13.76 -10.68 -1.79
CA LEU A 100 -13.67 -10.29 -3.20
C LEU A 100 -13.27 -11.46 -4.09
N ARG A 101 -13.41 -12.71 -3.61
CA ARG A 101 -12.86 -13.91 -4.28
C ARG A 101 -13.48 -14.12 -5.66
N GLU A 102 -14.75 -13.76 -5.83
CA GLU A 102 -15.44 -13.85 -7.13
C GLU A 102 -14.87 -12.87 -8.16
N GLU A 103 -14.35 -11.73 -7.70
CA GLU A 103 -13.78 -10.68 -8.53
C GLU A 103 -12.29 -10.89 -8.84
N ILE A 104 -11.50 -11.26 -7.82
CA ILE A 104 -10.03 -11.37 -7.96
C ILE A 104 -9.55 -12.78 -8.29
N MET A 105 -10.42 -13.78 -8.17
CA MET A 105 -10.15 -15.21 -8.34
C MET A 105 -9.28 -15.83 -7.24
N THR A 106 -9.44 -17.14 -7.04
CA THR A 106 -8.71 -17.92 -6.02
C THR A 106 -7.21 -17.91 -6.27
N GLU A 107 -6.78 -17.90 -7.54
CA GLU A 107 -5.38 -17.89 -7.94
C GLU A 107 -4.65 -16.62 -7.50
N THR A 108 -5.32 -15.46 -7.57
CA THR A 108 -4.76 -14.19 -7.07
C THR A 108 -4.69 -14.21 -5.55
N LEU A 109 -5.75 -14.65 -4.87
CA LEU A 109 -5.79 -14.78 -3.40
C LEU A 109 -4.68 -15.71 -2.87
N CYS A 110 -4.38 -16.79 -3.61
CA CYS A 110 -3.39 -17.80 -3.21
C CYS A 110 -2.01 -17.19 -2.90
N TYR A 111 -1.57 -16.14 -3.60
CA TYR A 111 -0.29 -15.49 -3.31
C TYR A 111 -0.26 -14.82 -1.93
N ILE A 112 -1.39 -14.34 -1.42
CA ILE A 112 -1.53 -13.80 -0.07
C ILE A 112 -1.51 -14.93 0.96
N GLU A 113 -2.22 -16.03 0.69
CA GLU A 113 -2.23 -17.22 1.55
C GLU A 113 -0.83 -17.85 1.65
N LEU A 114 -0.09 -17.92 0.53
CA LEU A 114 1.31 -18.37 0.48
C LEU A 114 2.23 -17.46 1.29
N SER A 115 2.02 -16.15 1.24
CA SER A 115 2.78 -15.16 2.02
C SER A 115 2.60 -15.39 3.53
N ILE A 116 1.35 -15.53 3.98
CA ILE A 116 1.01 -15.80 5.38
C ILE A 116 1.57 -17.16 5.82
N ALA A 117 1.34 -18.21 5.02
CA ALA A 117 1.84 -19.55 5.33
C ALA A 117 3.36 -19.59 5.43
N TYR A 118 4.07 -18.85 4.57
CA TYR A 118 5.52 -18.75 4.64
C TYR A 118 6.00 -17.97 5.88
N MET A 119 5.34 -16.86 6.21
CA MET A 119 5.66 -16.03 7.37
C MET A 119 5.43 -16.76 8.71
N ASN A 120 4.49 -17.70 8.75
CA ASN A 120 4.18 -18.52 9.93
C ASN A 120 5.14 -19.70 10.16
N LYS A 121 6.11 -19.93 9.28
CA LYS A 121 7.08 -21.00 9.45
C LYS A 121 8.03 -20.70 10.61
N PRO A 122 8.26 -21.63 11.56
CA PRO A 122 9.17 -21.40 12.68
C PRO A 122 10.57 -20.97 12.25
N GLU A 123 11.09 -21.56 11.16
CA GLU A 123 12.41 -21.22 10.61
C GLU A 123 12.49 -19.87 9.91
N VAL A 124 11.34 -19.23 9.64
CA VAL A 124 11.25 -17.87 9.08
C VAL A 124 11.11 -16.85 10.21
N GLN A 125 10.35 -17.16 11.26
CA GLN A 125 10.17 -16.26 12.42
C GLN A 125 11.47 -15.99 13.20
N THR A 126 12.49 -16.85 13.04
CA THR A 126 13.83 -16.64 13.61
C THR A 126 14.77 -15.86 12.70
N ARG A 127 14.35 -15.55 11.47
CA ARG A 127 15.14 -14.78 10.50
C ARG A 127 14.76 -13.31 10.53
N GLY A 128 15.73 -12.46 10.17
CA GLY A 128 15.48 -11.06 9.86
C GLY A 128 14.81 -10.87 8.50
N ILE A 129 14.88 -9.65 7.99
CA ILE A 129 14.25 -9.25 6.73
C ILE A 129 14.78 -10.03 5.52
N GLU A 130 16.01 -10.54 5.58
CA GLU A 130 16.65 -11.36 4.54
C GLU A 130 15.87 -12.66 4.27
N GLY A 131 15.20 -13.18 5.30
CA GLY A 131 14.31 -14.34 5.17
C GLY A 131 13.03 -14.05 4.37
N LEU A 132 12.68 -12.79 4.13
CA LEU A 132 11.37 -12.39 3.59
C LEU A 132 11.37 -12.06 2.09
N GLN A 133 12.47 -12.32 1.37
CA GLN A 133 12.49 -12.16 -0.10
C GLN A 133 11.34 -12.89 -0.79
N ARG A 134 11.06 -14.12 -0.34
CA ARG A 134 9.97 -14.92 -0.92
C ARG A 134 8.60 -14.27 -0.79
N ILE A 135 8.35 -13.51 0.28
CA ILE A 135 7.09 -12.76 0.44
C ILE A 135 7.04 -11.62 -0.57
N THR A 136 8.15 -10.91 -0.82
CA THR A 136 8.21 -9.90 -1.88
C THR A 136 7.90 -10.51 -3.25
N ASP A 137 8.43 -11.70 -3.54
CA ASP A 137 8.15 -12.40 -4.80
C ASP A 137 6.67 -12.77 -4.93
N TYR A 138 6.04 -13.22 -3.84
CA TYR A 138 4.60 -13.49 -3.80
C TYR A 138 3.76 -12.22 -3.97
N MET A 139 4.16 -11.10 -3.36
CA MET A 139 3.45 -9.82 -3.55
C MET A 139 3.58 -9.31 -5.00
N LEU A 140 4.73 -9.50 -5.65
CA LEU A 140 4.89 -9.18 -7.07
C LEU A 140 4.03 -10.09 -7.96
N ALA A 141 3.96 -11.38 -7.64
CA ALA A 141 3.08 -12.33 -8.34
C ALA A 141 1.60 -12.01 -8.12
N PHE A 142 1.20 -11.57 -6.93
CA PHE A 142 -0.13 -11.05 -6.63
C PHE A 142 -0.48 -9.86 -7.55
N TRP A 143 0.43 -8.89 -7.69
CA TRP A 143 0.22 -7.75 -8.58
C TRP A 143 0.15 -8.15 -10.05
N GLY A 144 1.02 -9.05 -10.49
CA GLY A 144 0.95 -9.60 -11.85
C GLY A 144 -0.36 -10.34 -12.12
N SER A 145 -0.86 -11.10 -11.13
CA SER A 145 -2.13 -11.82 -11.22
C SER A 145 -3.33 -10.88 -11.30
N ILE A 146 -3.34 -9.78 -10.54
CA ILE A 146 -4.36 -8.72 -10.66
C ILE A 146 -4.40 -8.16 -12.08
N ASP A 147 -3.24 -7.88 -12.65
CA ASP A 147 -3.14 -7.29 -13.98
C ASP A 147 -3.60 -8.23 -15.09
N GLU A 148 -3.22 -9.50 -14.98
CA GLU A 148 -3.51 -10.53 -15.98
C GLU A 148 -4.96 -11.04 -15.91
N ARG A 149 -5.50 -11.26 -14.71
CA ARG A 149 -6.75 -12.03 -14.53
C ARG A 149 -8.00 -11.18 -14.41
N ILE A 150 -7.90 -9.97 -13.85
CA ILE A 150 -9.07 -9.13 -13.61
C ILE A 150 -9.42 -8.39 -14.91
N VAL A 151 -10.42 -8.91 -15.62
CA VAL A 151 -10.90 -8.33 -16.89
C VAL A 151 -11.68 -7.04 -16.66
N ASP A 152 -12.44 -6.97 -15.58
CA ASP A 152 -13.24 -5.79 -15.23
C ASP A 152 -12.31 -4.62 -14.87
N ASN A 153 -12.34 -3.60 -15.73
CA ASN A 153 -11.54 -2.39 -15.57
C ASN A 153 -11.85 -1.65 -14.27
N GLN A 154 -13.11 -1.57 -13.88
CA GLN A 154 -13.55 -0.82 -12.71
C GLN A 154 -13.03 -1.48 -11.43
N ILE A 155 -13.12 -2.82 -11.35
CA ILE A 155 -12.57 -3.61 -10.24
C ILE A 155 -11.05 -3.41 -10.16
N ARG A 156 -10.36 -3.58 -11.29
CA ARG A 156 -8.90 -3.46 -11.36
C ARG A 156 -8.42 -2.04 -11.03
N HIS A 157 -9.09 -1.01 -11.56
CA HIS A 157 -8.76 0.39 -11.29
C HIS A 157 -9.02 0.75 -9.82
N SER A 158 -10.08 0.24 -9.19
CA SER A 158 -10.33 0.47 -7.76
C SER A 158 -9.20 -0.08 -6.88
N ILE A 159 -8.69 -1.28 -7.19
CA ILE A 159 -7.54 -1.87 -6.51
C ILE A 159 -6.27 -1.06 -6.78
N LYS A 160 -6.01 -0.71 -8.05
CA LYS A 160 -4.84 0.09 -8.44
C LYS A 160 -4.84 1.49 -7.86
N PHE A 161 -6.01 2.09 -7.65
CA PHE A 161 -6.10 3.37 -6.98
C PHE A 161 -5.58 3.28 -5.54
N GLY A 162 -6.01 2.27 -4.78
CA GLY A 162 -5.47 2.00 -3.45
C GLY A 162 -3.97 1.75 -3.45
N LYS A 163 -3.47 0.99 -4.43
CA LYS A 163 -2.03 0.77 -4.64
C LYS A 163 -1.28 2.09 -4.81
N TYR A 164 -1.61 2.88 -5.82
CA TYR A 164 -0.85 4.10 -6.13
C TYR A 164 -0.96 5.15 -5.04
N LEU A 165 -2.10 5.24 -4.34
CA LEU A 165 -2.27 6.15 -3.23
C LEU A 165 -1.35 5.79 -2.05
N GLU A 166 -1.21 4.50 -1.72
CA GLU A 166 -0.25 4.05 -0.71
C GLU A 166 1.20 4.27 -1.17
N SER A 167 1.50 3.96 -2.44
CA SER A 167 2.83 4.23 -3.00
C SER A 167 3.16 5.71 -2.88
N LEU A 168 2.23 6.61 -3.19
CA LEU A 168 2.43 8.05 -3.12
C LEU A 168 2.71 8.50 -1.67
N ASP A 169 1.85 8.10 -0.72
CA ASP A 169 1.99 8.42 0.71
C ASP A 169 3.34 7.97 1.26
N LEU A 170 3.72 6.70 1.05
CA LEU A 170 4.98 6.18 1.58
C LEU A 170 6.21 6.75 0.87
N HIS A 171 6.20 6.95 -0.44
CA HIS A 171 7.36 7.54 -1.12
C HIS A 171 7.60 8.99 -0.68
N ILE A 172 6.54 9.76 -0.41
CA ILE A 172 6.66 11.10 0.18
C ILE A 172 7.30 11.02 1.57
N ARG A 173 6.75 10.18 2.46
CA ARG A 173 7.24 10.02 3.84
C ARG A 173 8.68 9.52 3.92
N PHE A 174 9.12 8.74 2.94
CA PHE A 174 10.49 8.23 2.83
C PHE A 174 11.42 9.12 1.99
N ASP A 175 11.03 10.37 1.76
CA ASP A 175 11.87 11.40 1.12
C ASP A 175 12.32 11.08 -0.31
N TYR A 176 11.57 10.26 -1.03
CA TYR A 176 11.87 9.99 -2.43
C TYR A 176 11.86 11.27 -3.27
N PRO A 177 12.71 11.35 -4.31
CA PRO A 177 12.81 12.54 -5.15
C PRO A 177 11.52 12.79 -5.95
N PHE A 178 11.22 14.07 -6.21
CA PHE A 178 9.96 14.49 -6.83
C PHE A 178 9.67 13.76 -8.14
N ASN A 179 10.66 13.54 -9.01
CA ASN A 179 10.45 12.85 -10.29
C ASN A 179 9.81 11.46 -10.11
N ARG A 180 10.29 10.66 -9.16
CA ARG A 180 9.76 9.33 -8.85
C ARG A 180 8.38 9.39 -8.23
N VAL A 181 8.15 10.39 -7.37
CA VAL A 181 6.86 10.62 -6.71
C VAL A 181 5.81 11.11 -7.73
N ASN A 182 6.22 11.94 -8.68
CA ASN A 182 5.38 12.44 -9.77
C ASN A 182 4.98 11.33 -10.74
N GLU A 183 5.88 10.41 -11.08
CA GLU A 183 5.52 9.24 -11.91
C GLU A 183 4.40 8.40 -11.28
N ILE A 184 4.42 8.22 -9.95
CA ILE A 184 3.35 7.53 -9.22
C ILE A 184 2.06 8.35 -9.27
N PHE A 185 2.15 9.66 -9.06
CA PHE A 185 1.01 10.57 -9.12
C PHE A 185 0.33 10.54 -10.49
N GLU A 186 1.08 10.62 -11.59
CA GLU A 186 0.53 10.54 -12.96
C GLU A 186 -0.15 9.19 -13.24
N ARG A 187 0.42 8.08 -12.76
CA ARG A 187 -0.22 6.76 -12.86
C ARG A 187 -1.52 6.70 -12.07
N MET A 188 -1.56 7.32 -10.89
CA MET A 188 -2.78 7.45 -10.09
C MET A 188 -3.84 8.26 -10.85
N LEU A 189 -3.47 9.42 -11.41
CA LEU A 189 -4.37 10.26 -12.20
C LEU A 189 -4.98 9.50 -13.38
N HIS A 190 -4.14 8.80 -14.16
CA HIS A 190 -4.61 8.01 -15.30
C HIS A 190 -5.58 6.88 -14.89
N THR A 191 -5.44 6.37 -13.67
CA THR A 191 -6.34 5.35 -13.11
C THR A 191 -7.68 5.97 -12.69
N ILE A 192 -7.64 7.12 -12.01
CA ILE A 192 -8.85 7.81 -11.52
C ILE A 192 -9.65 8.47 -12.63
N GLU A 193 -9.02 9.04 -13.67
CA GLU A 193 -9.74 9.69 -14.77
C GLU A 193 -10.73 8.75 -15.48
N LYS A 194 -10.44 7.45 -15.45
CA LYS A 194 -11.35 6.42 -15.96
C LYS A 194 -12.51 6.15 -15.00
N GLU A 195 -12.30 6.30 -13.70
CA GLU A 195 -13.19 5.93 -12.59
C GLU A 195 -13.44 7.08 -11.57
N CYS A 196 -14.00 8.22 -11.99
CA CYS A 196 -14.16 9.39 -11.10
C CYS A 196 -15.05 9.15 -9.86
N TYR A 197 -15.89 8.10 -9.83
CA TYR A 197 -16.86 7.87 -8.76
C TYR A 197 -16.23 7.43 -7.42
N ILE A 198 -15.02 6.88 -7.43
CA ILE A 198 -14.27 6.48 -6.21
C ILE A 198 -13.38 7.59 -5.63
N CYS A 199 -13.41 8.77 -6.24
CA CYS A 199 -12.51 9.87 -5.92
C CYS A 199 -13.31 11.13 -5.53
N ASP A 200 -12.85 11.83 -4.49
CA ASP A 200 -13.36 13.16 -4.20
C ASP A 200 -12.75 14.20 -5.16
N GLU A 201 -13.58 14.73 -6.08
CA GLU A 201 -13.12 15.64 -7.15
C GLU A 201 -12.53 16.94 -6.61
N MET A 202 -13.12 17.51 -5.54
CA MET A 202 -12.64 18.76 -4.95
C MET A 202 -11.27 18.57 -4.29
N THR A 203 -11.10 17.45 -3.58
CA THR A 203 -9.82 17.04 -2.99
C THR A 203 -8.79 16.78 -4.07
N LEU A 204 -9.16 16.13 -5.18
CA LEU A 204 -8.27 15.89 -6.31
C LEU A 204 -7.78 17.18 -6.97
N LEU A 205 -8.69 18.13 -7.22
CA LEU A 205 -8.35 19.43 -7.80
C LEU A 205 -7.40 20.20 -6.88
N THR A 206 -7.66 20.16 -5.58
CA THR A 206 -6.80 20.78 -4.57
C THR A 206 -5.43 20.12 -4.55
N LEU A 207 -5.38 18.78 -4.54
CA LEU A 207 -4.13 18.02 -4.58
C LEU A 207 -3.29 18.37 -5.83
N LYS A 208 -3.91 18.43 -7.01
CA LYS A 208 -3.23 18.82 -8.25
C LYS A 208 -2.59 20.22 -8.20
N GLN A 209 -3.15 21.14 -7.42
CA GLN A 209 -2.61 22.50 -7.27
C GLN A 209 -1.39 22.53 -6.34
N TYR A 210 -1.42 21.77 -5.25
CA TYR A 210 -0.35 21.75 -4.25
C TYR A 210 0.75 20.72 -4.53
N PHE A 211 0.52 19.78 -5.44
CA PHE A 211 1.49 18.75 -5.80
C PHE A 211 2.53 19.32 -6.78
N THR A 212 3.48 20.07 -6.24
CA THR A 212 4.57 20.75 -6.98
C THR A 212 5.93 20.20 -6.58
N PHE A 213 6.96 20.52 -7.37
CA PHE A 213 8.34 20.12 -7.08
C PHE A 213 8.81 20.57 -5.68
N ASP A 214 8.39 21.75 -5.24
CA ASP A 214 8.82 22.35 -3.98
C ASP A 214 7.97 21.91 -2.77
N ASP A 215 6.68 21.61 -2.98
CA ASP A 215 5.72 21.43 -1.88
C ASP A 215 5.20 19.99 -1.69
N TYR A 216 5.56 19.03 -2.55
CA TYR A 216 4.97 17.68 -2.50
C TYR A 216 5.18 16.92 -1.17
N LYS A 217 6.17 17.31 -0.36
CA LYS A 217 6.43 16.72 0.97
C LYS A 217 5.63 17.34 2.10
N ASN A 218 4.82 18.36 1.82
CA ASN A 218 4.05 19.07 2.83
C ASN A 218 3.01 18.15 3.49
N ILE A 219 2.81 18.30 4.81
CA ILE A 219 1.79 17.58 5.58
C ILE A 219 0.39 17.77 4.99
N GLY A 220 0.09 18.93 4.41
CA GLY A 220 -1.15 19.20 3.69
C GLY A 220 -1.35 18.29 2.49
N VAL A 221 -0.30 18.01 1.72
CA VAL A 221 -0.33 17.07 0.59
C VAL A 221 -0.63 15.65 1.08
N LEU A 222 0.04 15.19 2.14
CA LEU A 222 -0.25 13.89 2.75
C LEU A 222 -1.70 13.80 3.25
N LYS A 223 -2.24 14.86 3.85
CA LYS A 223 -3.66 14.89 4.29
C LYS A 223 -4.60 14.73 3.09
N LEU A 224 -4.39 15.48 2.01
CA LEU A 224 -5.21 15.40 0.80
C LEU A 224 -5.17 14.01 0.16
N ILE A 225 -3.99 13.40 0.09
CA ILE A 225 -3.81 12.02 -0.40
C ILE A 225 -4.66 11.05 0.44
N ASN A 226 -4.60 11.18 1.76
CA ASN A 226 -5.29 10.26 2.67
C ASN A 226 -6.82 10.42 2.70
N THR A 227 -7.36 11.54 2.22
CA THR A 227 -8.81 11.81 2.13
C THR A 227 -9.37 11.68 0.71
N LEU A 228 -8.55 11.28 -0.26
CA LEU A 228 -8.93 11.29 -1.68
C LEU A 228 -9.96 10.21 -2.05
N PHE A 229 -9.93 9.08 -1.35
CA PHE A 229 -10.85 7.97 -1.60
C PHE A 229 -12.25 8.25 -1.05
N ARG A 230 -13.27 7.98 -1.86
CA ARG A 230 -14.68 8.08 -1.50
C ARG A 230 -15.42 6.82 -1.95
N ALA A 231 -16.15 6.19 -1.04
CA ALA A 231 -17.03 5.04 -1.31
C ALA A 231 -18.48 5.37 -0.99
#